data_AF-A0A0Q8Q666-F1
#
_entry.id   AF-A0A0Q8Q666-F1
#
_cell.length_a   1.000
_cell.length_b   1.000
_cell.length_c   1.000
_cell.angle_alpha   90.00
_cell.angle_beta   90.00
_cell.angle_gamma   90.00
#
_symmetry.space_group_name_H-M   'P 1'
#
loop_
_entity.id
_entity.type
_entity.pdbx_description
1 polymer ?
#
loop_
_entity_poly.entity_id
_entity_poly.type
_entity_poly.pdbx_seq_one_letter_code
_entity_poly.pdbx_strand_id
1 'polypeptide(L)'
;MRGIVARFEERAADGEAVRQSWEAAREAMRAADDQVRTVRLAVLANALTLVHFDTDQDVVDLSRITEEITRDELADLQDELLAPVDTGRARPITTSLVRTLGARAWGQDSRTPGCLTHDEDLLRELCGETALRLLMVDHDGAGDLPQLTSADDVLEVFRSGDLLVWRRLARAALTDPWSGRNDTPLALLDPDRQPCEFGGVKALVELTRRRAEEDERRAVADHIRRTITSTGLTQREFASLVGTSPSRLSTYVTGSVTPSAAMMLRINRTAKRALRAPRPPRPNDSA
;
A
#
# COMPACT_ATOMS: atom_id res chain seq x y z
N MET A 1 16.03 -11.48 -11.62
CA MET A 1 16.72 -10.34 -10.98
C MET A 1 18.04 -9.90 -11.65
N ARG A 2 19.08 -10.73 -11.79
CA ARG A 2 20.38 -10.29 -12.39
C ARG A 2 20.27 -9.65 -13.79
N GLY A 3 19.37 -10.15 -14.63
CA GLY A 3 19.13 -9.58 -15.96
C GLY A 3 18.56 -8.15 -15.94
N ILE A 4 17.81 -7.77 -14.90
CA ILE A 4 17.27 -6.41 -14.73
C ILE A 4 18.43 -5.44 -14.47
N VAL A 5 19.34 -5.82 -13.57
CA VAL A 5 20.53 -5.02 -13.24
C VAL A 5 21.44 -4.86 -14.46
N ALA A 6 21.73 -5.95 -15.18
CA ALA A 6 22.59 -5.88 -16.37
C ALA A 6 22.02 -4.96 -17.46
N ARG A 7 20.71 -5.05 -17.75
CA ARG A 7 20.05 -4.14 -18.70
C ARG A 7 20.05 -2.69 -18.24
N PHE A 8 19.96 -2.45 -16.94
CA PHE A 8 20.09 -1.09 -16.42
C PHE A 8 21.52 -0.57 -16.62
N GLU A 9 22.54 -1.33 -16.23
CA GLU A 9 23.94 -0.91 -16.34
C GLU A 9 24.34 -0.65 -17.80
N GLU A 10 23.85 -1.45 -18.74
CA GLU A 10 24.02 -1.23 -20.18
C GLU A 10 23.42 0.12 -20.63
N ARG A 11 22.18 0.43 -20.23
CA ARG A 11 21.50 1.68 -20.60
C ARG A 11 22.06 2.91 -19.87
N ALA A 12 22.53 2.74 -18.63
CA ALA A 12 23.06 3.82 -17.81
C ALA A 12 24.48 4.24 -18.24
N ALA A 13 25.16 3.44 -19.06
CA ALA A 13 26.52 3.73 -19.56
C ALA A 13 26.63 5.10 -20.26
N ASP A 14 25.55 5.55 -20.91
CA ASP A 14 25.51 6.79 -21.67
C ASP A 14 25.03 8.01 -20.84
N GLY A 15 24.61 7.80 -19.58
CA GLY A 15 23.93 8.82 -18.77
C GLY A 15 24.62 9.13 -17.43
N GLU A 16 25.38 10.22 -17.37
CA GLU A 16 26.17 10.61 -16.18
C GLU A 16 25.32 10.74 -14.91
N ALA A 17 24.17 11.43 -14.98
CA ALA A 17 23.31 11.64 -13.82
C ALA A 17 22.67 10.34 -13.29
N VAL A 18 22.31 9.42 -14.21
CA VAL A 18 21.74 8.10 -13.87
C VAL A 18 22.79 7.24 -13.21
N ARG A 19 24.02 7.26 -13.74
CA ARG A 19 25.16 6.53 -13.19
C ARG A 19 25.54 7.03 -11.80
N GLN A 20 25.59 8.34 -11.58
CA GLN A 20 25.83 8.91 -10.25
C GLN A 20 24.76 8.50 -9.22
N SER A 21 23.48 8.55 -9.60
CA SER A 21 22.38 8.10 -8.73
C SER A 21 22.48 6.61 -8.40
N TRP A 22 22.85 5.79 -9.38
CA TRP A 22 23.07 4.35 -9.17
C TRP A 22 24.23 4.07 -8.22
N GLU A 23 25.39 4.69 -8.44
CA GLU A 23 26.59 4.48 -7.63
C GLU A 23 26.38 4.94 -6.18
N ALA A 24 25.79 6.12 -5.98
CA ALA A 24 25.54 6.66 -4.65
C ALA A 24 24.51 5.82 -3.87
N ALA A 25 23.42 5.39 -4.50
CA ALA A 25 22.44 4.52 -3.85
C ALA A 25 23.03 3.14 -3.53
N ARG A 26 23.85 2.56 -4.43
CA ARG A 26 24.58 1.30 -4.18
C ARG A 26 25.56 1.41 -3.02
N GLU A 27 26.27 2.52 -2.91
CA GLU A 27 27.21 2.75 -1.83
C GLU A 27 26.51 2.80 -0.47
N ALA A 28 25.28 3.33 -0.42
CA ALA A 28 24.49 3.41 0.80
C ALA A 28 23.96 2.03 1.29
N MET A 29 23.84 1.02 0.42
CA MET A 29 23.30 -0.32 0.73
C MET A 29 24.22 -1.22 1.59
N ARG A 30 25.16 -0.70 2.40
CA ARG A 30 26.20 -1.52 3.05
C ARG A 30 25.60 -2.59 3.99
N ALA A 31 26.16 -3.81 3.91
CA ALA A 31 25.95 -4.99 4.75
C ALA A 31 24.58 -5.72 4.63
N ALA A 32 24.33 -6.33 3.47
CA ALA A 32 23.25 -7.30 3.28
C ALA A 32 23.80 -8.64 2.73
N ASP A 33 23.15 -9.76 3.03
CA ASP A 33 23.41 -11.07 2.41
C ASP A 33 23.20 -11.02 0.88
N ASP A 34 23.85 -11.91 0.13
CA ASP A 34 23.95 -11.87 -1.33
C ASP A 34 22.58 -11.94 -2.04
N GLN A 35 21.64 -12.74 -1.50
CA GLN A 35 20.28 -12.84 -2.05
C GLN A 35 19.50 -11.54 -1.83
N VAL A 36 19.52 -11.01 -0.60
CA VAL A 36 18.88 -9.74 -0.23
C VAL A 36 19.44 -8.59 -1.07
N ARG A 37 20.75 -8.58 -1.28
CA ARG A 37 21.44 -7.61 -2.12
C ARG A 37 21.00 -7.69 -3.58
N THR A 38 20.80 -8.89 -4.13
CA THR A 38 20.37 -9.07 -5.52
C THR A 38 18.97 -8.50 -5.78
N VAL A 39 18.02 -8.72 -4.85
CA VAL A 39 16.67 -8.15 -4.94
C VAL A 39 16.71 -6.62 -4.85
N ARG A 40 17.42 -6.08 -3.85
CA ARG A 40 17.56 -4.63 -3.66
C ARG A 40 18.18 -3.93 -4.88
N LEU A 41 19.22 -4.52 -5.48
CA LEU A 41 19.80 -4.00 -6.72
C LEU A 41 18.82 -4.02 -7.89
N ALA A 42 18.02 -5.08 -8.02
CA ALA A 42 17.00 -5.14 -9.07
C ALA A 42 15.88 -4.11 -8.86
N VAL A 43 15.44 -3.90 -7.61
CA VAL A 43 14.46 -2.87 -7.24
C VAL A 43 14.99 -1.48 -7.56
N LEU A 44 16.21 -1.15 -7.12
CA LEU A 44 16.84 0.14 -7.42
C LEU A 44 17.00 0.35 -8.94
N ALA A 45 17.51 -0.66 -9.64
CA ALA A 45 17.70 -0.60 -11.08
C ALA A 45 16.37 -0.32 -11.78
N ASN A 46 15.31 -1.07 -11.45
CA ASN A 46 13.99 -0.89 -12.03
C ASN A 46 13.38 0.50 -11.72
N ALA A 47 13.53 0.99 -10.48
CA ALA A 47 13.06 2.32 -10.12
C ALA A 47 13.75 3.41 -10.96
N LEU A 48 15.08 3.35 -11.09
CA LEU A 48 15.83 4.29 -11.91
C LEU A 48 15.50 4.16 -13.41
N THR A 49 15.24 2.95 -13.91
CA THR A 49 14.86 2.79 -15.32
C THR A 49 13.49 3.36 -15.62
N LEU A 50 12.51 3.18 -14.74
CA LEU A 50 11.20 3.83 -14.86
C LEU A 50 11.34 5.36 -14.83
N VAL A 51 12.19 5.91 -13.96
CA VAL A 51 12.42 7.36 -13.88
C VAL A 51 13.10 7.92 -15.14
N HIS A 52 14.11 7.24 -15.67
CA HIS A 52 14.98 7.80 -16.72
C HIS A 52 14.69 7.32 -18.14
N PHE A 53 14.22 6.09 -18.32
CA PHE A 53 14.02 5.47 -19.64
C PHE A 53 12.56 5.21 -19.95
N ASP A 54 11.76 4.76 -18.98
CA ASP A 54 10.31 4.60 -19.11
C ASP A 54 9.94 3.79 -20.37
N THR A 55 10.37 2.54 -20.45
CA THR A 55 10.07 1.60 -21.55
C THR A 55 9.12 0.50 -21.08
N ASP A 56 8.42 -0.20 -21.99
CA ASP A 56 7.55 -1.33 -21.60
C ASP A 56 8.34 -2.45 -20.90
N GLN A 57 9.60 -2.65 -21.29
CA GLN A 57 10.47 -3.62 -20.63
C GLN A 57 10.70 -3.29 -19.15
N ASP A 58 10.64 -2.01 -18.76
CA ASP A 58 10.76 -1.58 -17.37
C ASP A 58 9.52 -1.95 -16.54
N VAL A 59 8.33 -1.91 -17.15
CA VAL A 59 7.08 -2.37 -16.50
C VAL A 59 7.03 -3.90 -16.43
N VAL A 60 7.53 -4.60 -17.44
CA VAL A 60 7.70 -6.07 -17.39
C VAL A 60 8.70 -6.46 -16.29
N ASP A 61 9.77 -5.70 -16.12
CA ASP A 61 10.74 -5.94 -15.05
C ASP A 61 10.17 -5.65 -13.66
N LEU A 62 9.29 -4.63 -13.54
CA LEU A 62 8.51 -4.38 -12.33
C LEU A 62 7.62 -5.60 -11.99
N SER A 63 6.93 -6.16 -12.99
CA SER A 63 6.09 -7.35 -12.80
C SER A 63 6.89 -8.55 -12.29
N ARG A 64 8.06 -8.82 -12.88
CA ARG A 64 8.97 -9.87 -12.42
C ARG A 64 9.45 -9.67 -10.99
N ILE A 65 9.64 -8.42 -10.56
CA ILE A 65 10.02 -8.13 -9.16
C ILE A 65 8.88 -8.49 -8.21
N THR A 66 7.63 -8.20 -8.59
CA THR A 66 6.46 -8.56 -7.78
C THR A 66 6.14 -10.06 -7.71
N GLU A 67 6.81 -10.89 -8.52
CA GLU A 67 6.77 -12.34 -8.37
C GLU A 67 7.67 -12.84 -7.23
N GLU A 68 8.69 -12.07 -6.86
CA GLU A 68 9.68 -12.43 -5.83
C GLU A 68 9.39 -11.79 -4.47
N ILE A 69 8.81 -10.58 -4.45
CA ILE A 69 8.47 -9.83 -3.24
C ILE A 69 7.06 -9.26 -3.33
N THR A 70 6.45 -8.99 -2.17
CA THR A 70 5.12 -8.39 -2.14
C THR A 70 5.16 -6.94 -2.66
N ARG A 71 4.00 -6.44 -3.10
CA ARG A 71 3.87 -5.07 -3.62
C ARG A 71 4.12 -4.00 -2.54
N ASP A 72 3.82 -4.30 -1.28
CA ASP A 72 4.10 -3.38 -0.17
C ASP A 72 5.61 -3.34 0.11
N GLU A 73 6.28 -4.51 0.19
CA GLU A 73 7.75 -4.58 0.32
C GLU A 73 8.47 -3.88 -0.84
N LEU A 74 7.95 -4.01 -2.07
CA LEU A 74 8.50 -3.31 -3.22
C LEU A 74 8.46 -1.78 -3.05
N ALA A 75 7.32 -1.22 -2.64
CA ALA A 75 7.18 0.22 -2.45
C ALA A 75 8.09 0.74 -1.32
N ASP A 76 8.17 -0.01 -0.21
CA ASP A 76 9.06 0.32 0.91
C ASP A 76 10.53 0.30 0.46
N LEU A 77 10.95 -0.75 -0.27
CA LEU A 77 12.30 -0.85 -0.81
C LEU A 77 12.60 0.24 -1.83
N GLN A 78 11.65 0.59 -2.71
CA GLN A 78 11.84 1.68 -3.66
C GLN A 78 12.06 3.02 -2.95
N ASP A 79 11.27 3.36 -1.93
CA ASP A 79 11.47 4.58 -1.17
C ASP A 79 12.80 4.57 -0.39
N GLU A 80 13.09 3.47 0.31
CA GLU A 80 14.30 3.29 1.11
C GLU A 80 15.56 3.43 0.24
N LEU A 81 15.57 2.77 -0.92
CA LEU A 81 16.75 2.70 -1.79
C LEU A 81 16.99 3.99 -2.58
N LEU A 82 15.93 4.76 -2.86
CA LEU A 82 16.04 6.07 -3.50
C LEU A 82 16.40 7.18 -2.50
N ALA A 83 16.06 7.02 -1.20
CA ALA A 83 16.28 8.06 -0.20
C ALA A 83 17.70 8.66 -0.14
N PRO A 84 18.80 7.89 -0.29
CA PRO A 84 20.16 8.44 -0.26
C PRO A 84 20.48 9.38 -1.43
N VAL A 85 19.78 9.24 -2.56
CA VAL A 85 20.04 10.01 -3.80
C VAL A 85 18.93 11.01 -4.11
N ASP A 86 17.76 10.82 -3.52
CA ASP A 86 16.60 11.69 -3.65
C ASP A 86 16.56 12.76 -2.56
N THR A 87 17.64 13.54 -2.45
CA THR A 87 17.89 14.43 -1.29
C THR A 87 17.14 15.78 -1.36
N GLY A 88 16.47 16.08 -2.47
CA GLY A 88 15.68 17.29 -2.61
C GLY A 88 14.49 17.33 -1.66
N ARG A 89 14.11 18.53 -1.17
CA ARG A 89 12.95 18.70 -0.26
C ARG A 89 11.65 18.09 -0.81
N ALA A 90 11.49 18.11 -2.13
CA ALA A 90 10.34 17.58 -2.84
C ALA A 90 10.48 16.11 -3.26
N ARG A 91 11.58 15.41 -2.91
CA ARG A 91 11.87 14.05 -3.36
C ARG A 91 11.69 13.89 -4.90
N PRO A 92 12.43 14.65 -5.73
CA PRO A 92 12.20 14.70 -7.18
C PRO A 92 12.29 13.35 -7.89
N ILE A 93 13.18 12.44 -7.48
CA ILE A 93 13.35 11.13 -8.13
C ILE A 93 12.12 10.26 -7.84
N THR A 94 11.71 10.16 -6.58
CA THR A 94 10.53 9.38 -6.19
C THR A 94 9.25 10.02 -6.70
N THR A 95 9.17 11.36 -6.76
CA THR A 95 8.07 12.08 -7.42
C THR A 95 7.97 11.71 -8.90
N SER A 96 9.10 11.67 -9.61
CA SER A 96 9.13 11.24 -11.00
C SER A 96 8.69 9.78 -11.17
N LEU A 97 9.12 8.89 -10.27
CA LEU A 97 8.72 7.47 -10.29
C LEU A 97 7.20 7.32 -10.16
N VAL A 98 6.59 7.97 -9.16
CA VAL A 98 5.13 7.93 -8.96
C VAL A 98 4.39 8.51 -10.17
N ARG A 99 4.89 9.62 -10.74
CA ARG A 99 4.29 10.23 -11.94
C ARG A 99 4.37 9.31 -13.15
N THR A 100 5.51 8.67 -13.39
CA THR A 100 5.67 7.71 -14.49
C THR A 100 4.71 6.53 -14.32
N LEU A 101 4.65 5.94 -13.13
CA LEU A 101 3.74 4.83 -12.86
C LEU A 101 2.27 5.25 -13.01
N GLY A 102 1.90 6.44 -12.51
CA GLY A 102 0.55 6.98 -12.67
C GLY A 102 0.17 7.26 -14.13
N ALA A 103 1.10 7.81 -14.92
CA ALA A 103 0.93 8.02 -16.36
C ALA A 103 0.66 6.70 -17.09
N ARG A 104 1.43 5.65 -16.77
CA ARG A 104 1.24 4.29 -17.29
C ARG A 104 -0.08 3.63 -16.85
N ALA A 105 -0.55 3.96 -15.65
CA ALA A 105 -1.76 3.36 -15.08
C ALA A 105 -3.07 3.97 -15.61
N TRP A 106 -3.06 5.27 -15.91
CA TRP A 106 -4.30 6.00 -16.20
C TRP A 106 -4.29 6.79 -17.50
N GLY A 107 -3.32 6.55 -18.39
CA GLY A 107 -3.49 6.91 -19.80
C GLY A 107 -2.91 8.26 -20.22
N GLN A 108 -1.82 8.73 -19.61
CA GLN A 108 -0.98 9.70 -20.31
C GLN A 108 -0.12 8.98 -21.34
N ASP A 109 0.12 9.63 -22.49
CA ASP A 109 1.11 9.15 -23.45
C ASP A 109 2.42 8.88 -22.71
N SER A 110 2.90 7.63 -22.78
CA SER A 110 4.23 7.32 -22.26
C SER A 110 5.25 8.25 -22.89
N ARG A 111 6.31 8.60 -22.14
CA ARG A 111 7.44 9.34 -22.72
C ARG A 111 8.10 8.58 -23.88
N THR A 112 7.88 7.27 -23.95
CA THR A 112 8.34 6.39 -25.03
C THR A 112 7.21 6.15 -26.04
N PRO A 113 7.34 6.65 -27.29
CA PRO A 113 6.39 6.37 -28.35
C PRO A 113 6.21 4.86 -28.58
N GLY A 114 4.96 4.42 -28.81
CA GLY A 114 4.65 3.00 -29.09
C GLY A 114 4.58 2.11 -27.84
N CYS A 115 4.47 2.71 -26.66
CA CYS A 115 4.20 2.00 -25.42
C CYS A 115 2.93 1.13 -25.50
N LEU A 116 3.09 -0.17 -25.26
CA LEU A 116 2.02 -1.17 -25.25
C LEU A 116 1.46 -1.43 -23.84
N THR A 117 2.00 -0.77 -22.80
CA THR A 117 1.49 -0.94 -21.42
C THR A 117 0.00 -0.61 -21.32
N HIS A 118 -0.49 0.33 -22.12
CA HIS A 118 -1.91 0.70 -22.18
C HIS A 118 -2.80 -0.37 -22.80
N ASP A 119 -2.24 -1.30 -23.56
CA ASP A 119 -2.96 -2.44 -24.17
C ASP A 119 -3.04 -3.65 -23.23
N GLU A 120 -2.30 -3.64 -22.11
CA GLU A 120 -2.24 -4.72 -21.14
C GLU A 120 -2.79 -4.31 -19.76
N ASP A 121 -4.06 -4.64 -19.51
CA ASP A 121 -4.77 -4.29 -18.26
C ASP A 121 -4.02 -4.67 -16.98
N LEU A 122 -3.34 -5.83 -16.97
CA LEU A 122 -2.57 -6.31 -15.82
C LEU A 122 -1.37 -5.41 -15.51
N LEU A 123 -0.66 -4.93 -16.54
CA LEU A 123 0.49 -4.05 -16.37
C LEU A 123 0.05 -2.65 -15.95
N ARG A 124 -1.09 -2.19 -16.47
CA ARG A 124 -1.73 -0.93 -16.07
C ARG A 124 -2.15 -0.94 -14.61
N GLU A 125 -2.80 -2.03 -14.16
CA GLU A 125 -3.17 -2.24 -12.76
C GLU A 125 -1.93 -2.28 -11.86
N LEU A 126 -0.89 -3.04 -12.26
CA LEU A 126 0.37 -3.10 -11.53
C LEU A 126 1.01 -1.72 -11.35
N CYS A 127 1.07 -0.90 -12.41
CA CYS A 127 1.59 0.46 -12.34
C CYS A 127 0.81 1.31 -11.34
N GLY A 128 -0.52 1.31 -11.44
CA GLY A 128 -1.38 2.12 -10.56
C GLY A 128 -1.27 1.69 -9.11
N GLU A 129 -1.26 0.39 -8.87
CA GLU A 129 -1.07 -0.20 -7.55
C GLU A 129 0.28 0.13 -6.91
N THR A 130 1.36 0.15 -7.71
CA THR A 130 2.71 0.49 -7.25
C THR A 130 2.79 1.99 -6.95
N ALA A 131 2.26 2.85 -7.84
CA ALA A 131 2.20 4.29 -7.63
C ALA A 131 1.47 4.64 -6.33
N LEU A 132 0.29 4.04 -6.11
CA LEU A 132 -0.49 4.29 -4.91
C LEU A 132 0.22 3.79 -3.65
N ARG A 133 0.89 2.64 -3.67
CA ARG A 133 1.64 2.15 -2.50
C ARG A 133 2.82 3.03 -2.14
N LEU A 134 3.54 3.59 -3.11
CA LEU A 134 4.56 4.60 -2.87
C LEU A 134 4.01 5.85 -2.18
N LEU A 135 2.75 6.24 -2.47
CA LEU A 135 2.04 7.31 -1.75
C LEU A 135 1.62 6.92 -0.32
N MET A 136 1.63 5.62 0.01
CA MET A 136 1.26 5.11 1.33
C MET A 136 2.47 4.77 2.22
N VAL A 137 3.70 4.84 1.71
CA VAL A 137 4.91 4.70 2.53
C VAL A 137 4.95 5.84 3.54
N ASP A 138 4.90 5.50 4.83
CA ASP A 138 4.75 6.47 5.91
C ASP A 138 6.10 7.07 6.31
N HIS A 139 6.33 8.30 5.86
CA HIS A 139 7.37 9.19 6.36
C HIS A 139 6.71 10.51 6.74
N ASP A 140 7.10 11.09 7.89
CA ASP A 140 6.50 12.28 8.50
C ASP A 140 6.38 13.45 7.51
N GLY A 141 5.27 13.48 6.77
CA GLY A 141 4.89 14.56 5.89
C GLY A 141 4.23 15.67 6.68
N ALA A 142 5.00 16.37 7.52
CA ALA A 142 4.52 17.59 8.16
C ALA A 142 4.10 18.62 7.09
N GLY A 143 3.02 19.36 7.33
CA GLY A 143 2.56 20.44 6.48
C GLY A 143 1.05 20.44 6.24
N ASP A 144 0.58 21.55 5.71
CA ASP A 144 -0.84 21.75 5.44
C ASP A 144 -1.31 20.98 4.19
N LEU A 145 -2.57 20.59 4.20
CA LEU A 145 -3.24 20.01 3.04
C LEU A 145 -3.62 21.13 2.06
N PRO A 146 -3.42 20.93 0.75
CA PRO A 146 -3.95 21.88 -0.23
C PRO A 146 -5.47 21.94 -0.15
N GLN A 147 -6.04 23.13 -0.37
CA GLN A 147 -7.48 23.30 -0.47
C GLN A 147 -7.93 22.96 -1.89
N LEU A 148 -8.76 21.93 -2.03
CA LEU A 148 -9.27 21.45 -3.31
C LEU A 148 -10.74 21.87 -3.44
N THR A 149 -10.97 23.08 -3.94
CA THR A 149 -12.31 23.69 -4.04
C THR A 149 -12.80 23.82 -5.47
N SER A 150 -11.91 23.69 -6.44
CA SER A 150 -12.18 23.77 -7.87
C SER A 150 -11.45 22.66 -8.64
N ALA A 151 -11.87 22.39 -9.88
CA ALA A 151 -11.16 21.49 -10.78
C ALA A 151 -9.70 21.94 -11.00
N ASP A 152 -9.48 23.25 -11.13
CA ASP A 152 -8.15 23.83 -11.35
C ASP A 152 -7.21 23.57 -10.15
N ASP A 153 -7.73 23.59 -8.91
CA ASP A 153 -6.93 23.24 -7.72
C ASP A 153 -6.44 21.79 -7.80
N VAL A 154 -7.33 20.87 -8.19
CA VAL A 154 -7.00 19.44 -8.33
C VAL A 154 -5.96 19.24 -9.44
N LEU A 155 -6.19 19.83 -10.60
CA LEU A 155 -5.26 19.77 -11.73
C LEU A 155 -3.91 20.41 -11.40
N GLU A 156 -3.87 21.46 -10.59
CA GLU A 156 -2.62 22.08 -10.16
C GLU A 156 -1.81 21.13 -9.29
N VAL A 157 -2.44 20.39 -8.37
CA VAL A 157 -1.74 19.35 -7.60
C VAL A 157 -1.20 18.24 -8.52
N PHE A 158 -1.92 17.84 -9.57
CA PHE A 158 -1.38 16.90 -10.57
C PHE A 158 -0.21 17.50 -11.35
N ARG A 159 -0.25 18.78 -11.73
CA ARG A 159 0.83 19.43 -12.49
C ARG A 159 2.08 19.66 -11.67
N SER A 160 1.96 20.25 -10.48
CA SER A 160 3.10 20.75 -9.69
C SER A 160 3.29 20.08 -8.34
N GLY A 161 2.32 19.28 -7.87
CA GLY A 161 2.40 18.58 -6.59
C GLY A 161 3.55 17.56 -6.55
N ASP A 162 4.33 17.62 -5.48
CA ASP A 162 5.39 16.64 -5.22
C ASP A 162 4.88 15.40 -4.47
N LEU A 163 5.75 14.41 -4.30
CA LEU A 163 5.47 13.19 -3.55
C LEU A 163 4.89 13.50 -2.16
N LEU A 164 5.42 14.49 -1.46
CA LEU A 164 5.04 14.78 -0.07
C LEU A 164 3.63 15.38 0.00
N VAL A 165 3.25 16.23 -0.95
CA VAL A 165 1.85 16.70 -1.08
C VAL A 165 0.91 15.51 -1.27
N TRP A 166 1.23 14.59 -2.18
CA TRP A 166 0.41 13.41 -2.44
C TRP A 166 0.36 12.44 -1.25
N ARG A 167 1.47 12.23 -0.53
CA ARG A 167 1.50 11.45 0.72
C ARG A 167 0.62 12.07 1.80
N ARG A 168 0.65 13.40 1.96
CA ARG A 168 -0.25 14.09 2.90
C ARG A 168 -1.72 13.88 2.54
N LEU A 169 -2.08 14.02 1.26
CA LEU A 169 -3.45 13.76 0.77
C LEU A 169 -3.87 12.30 1.00
N ALA A 170 -3.01 11.34 0.66
CA ALA A 170 -3.25 9.92 0.88
C ALA A 170 -3.44 9.58 2.36
N ARG A 171 -2.59 10.14 3.25
CA ARG A 171 -2.71 9.99 4.70
C ARG A 171 -3.99 10.61 5.25
N ALA A 172 -4.38 11.80 4.77
CA ALA A 172 -5.64 12.42 5.15
C ALA A 172 -6.83 11.53 4.76
N ALA A 173 -6.79 10.95 3.56
CA ALA A 173 -7.80 10.01 3.09
C ALA A 173 -7.82 8.70 3.90
N LEU A 174 -6.66 8.16 4.30
CA LEU A 174 -6.57 7.01 5.20
C LEU A 174 -7.08 7.30 6.63
N THR A 175 -6.93 8.53 7.11
CA THR A 175 -7.37 8.93 8.46
C THR A 175 -8.90 8.99 8.54
N ASP A 176 -9.56 9.38 7.45
CA ASP A 176 -11.01 9.48 7.37
C ASP A 176 -11.57 8.92 6.05
N PRO A 177 -11.49 7.59 5.83
CA PRO A 177 -11.75 6.93 4.53
C PRO A 177 -13.20 7.05 4.06
N TRP A 178 -14.12 7.13 5.03
CA TRP A 178 -15.56 7.18 4.83
C TRP A 178 -16.09 8.61 4.74
N SER A 179 -15.24 9.62 4.93
CA SER A 179 -15.67 11.01 4.77
C SER A 179 -15.97 11.35 3.31
N GLY A 180 -17.01 12.17 3.11
CA GLY A 180 -17.30 12.77 1.81
C GLY A 180 -16.21 13.73 1.31
N ARG A 181 -15.20 14.05 2.13
CA ARG A 181 -14.04 14.85 1.72
C ARG A 181 -13.25 14.15 0.60
N ASN A 182 -13.13 12.83 0.67
CA ASN A 182 -12.40 12.05 -0.33
C ASN A 182 -13.13 12.02 -1.69
N ASP A 183 -14.45 12.21 -1.69
CA ASP A 183 -15.26 12.28 -2.91
C ASP A 183 -15.26 13.70 -3.53
N THR A 184 -14.79 14.72 -2.80
CA THR A 184 -14.78 16.12 -3.28
C THR A 184 -13.96 16.27 -4.57
N PRO A 185 -12.71 15.78 -4.67
CA PRO A 185 -11.96 15.89 -5.92
C PRO A 185 -12.63 15.14 -7.09
N LEU A 186 -13.30 14.02 -6.83
CA LEU A 186 -14.04 13.28 -7.87
C LEU A 186 -15.24 14.06 -8.40
N ALA A 187 -15.91 14.84 -7.55
CA ALA A 187 -17.01 15.71 -7.97
C ALA A 187 -16.54 16.96 -8.73
N LEU A 188 -15.27 17.35 -8.58
CA LEU A 188 -14.68 18.50 -9.27
C LEU A 188 -14.10 18.14 -10.65
N LEU A 189 -13.71 16.88 -10.85
CA LEU A 189 -13.12 16.42 -12.10
C LEU A 189 -14.20 15.92 -13.08
N ASP A 190 -13.98 16.18 -14.36
CA ASP A 190 -14.80 15.67 -15.45
C ASP A 190 -14.15 14.39 -16.01
N PRO A 191 -14.79 13.20 -15.90
CA PRO A 191 -14.18 11.94 -16.32
C PRO A 191 -13.92 11.85 -17.82
N ASP A 192 -14.63 12.61 -18.65
CA ASP A 192 -14.44 12.60 -20.12
C ASP A 192 -13.30 13.53 -20.52
N ARG A 193 -13.11 14.64 -19.78
CA ARG A 193 -12.06 15.64 -20.08
C ARG A 193 -10.75 15.38 -19.35
N GLN A 194 -10.80 14.72 -18.20
CA GLN A 194 -9.68 14.48 -17.29
C GLN A 194 -9.66 13.00 -16.84
N PRO A 195 -9.66 12.04 -17.79
CA PRO A 195 -9.79 10.62 -17.47
C PRO A 195 -8.64 10.11 -16.59
N CYS A 196 -7.43 10.65 -16.77
CA CYS A 196 -6.24 10.24 -16.05
C CYS A 196 -6.30 10.65 -14.58
N GLU A 197 -6.58 11.93 -14.33
CA GLU A 197 -6.68 12.51 -12.99
C GLU A 197 -7.86 11.89 -12.23
N PHE A 198 -9.01 11.73 -12.90
CA PHE A 198 -10.18 11.08 -12.32
C PHE A 198 -9.87 9.63 -11.96
N GLY A 199 -9.22 8.87 -12.86
CA GLY A 199 -8.82 7.48 -12.62
C GLY A 199 -7.87 7.33 -11.43
N GLY A 200 -6.85 8.19 -11.34
CA GLY A 200 -5.88 8.18 -10.24
C GLY A 200 -6.51 8.52 -8.88
N VAL A 201 -7.32 9.58 -8.82
CA VAL A 201 -8.05 9.94 -7.59
C VAL A 201 -9.01 8.81 -7.18
N LYS A 202 -9.77 8.28 -8.13
CA LYS A 202 -10.73 7.21 -7.84
C LYS A 202 -10.03 5.98 -7.28
N ALA A 203 -8.92 5.57 -7.89
CA ALA A 203 -8.13 4.43 -7.42
C ALA A 203 -7.55 4.66 -6.02
N LEU A 204 -7.11 5.89 -5.71
CA LEU A 204 -6.67 6.26 -4.37
C LEU A 204 -7.80 6.11 -3.34
N VAL A 205 -8.99 6.67 -3.61
CA VAL A 205 -10.16 6.58 -2.72
C VAL A 205 -10.61 5.13 -2.49
N GLU A 206 -10.63 4.32 -3.55
CA GLU A 206 -10.96 2.90 -3.46
C GLU A 206 -9.92 2.13 -2.64
N LEU A 207 -8.62 2.40 -2.84
CA LEU A 207 -7.57 1.79 -2.05
C LEU A 207 -7.66 2.16 -0.57
N THR A 208 -7.91 3.43 -0.24
CA THR A 208 -8.02 3.88 1.15
C THR A 208 -9.21 3.22 1.85
N ARG A 209 -10.34 3.07 1.17
CA ARG A 209 -11.52 2.35 1.70
C ARG A 209 -11.22 0.86 1.92
N ARG A 210 -10.60 0.18 0.94
CA ARG A 210 -10.22 -1.23 1.08
C ARG A 210 -9.28 -1.46 2.27
N ARG A 211 -8.27 -0.60 2.47
CA ARG A 211 -7.36 -0.67 3.63
C ARG A 211 -8.11 -0.45 4.95
N ALA A 212 -9.00 0.54 4.99
CA ALA A 212 -9.82 0.81 6.17
C ALA A 212 -10.70 -0.39 6.56
N GLU A 213 -11.38 -1.00 5.59
CA GLU A 213 -12.20 -2.20 5.82
C GLU A 213 -11.35 -3.38 6.35
N GLU A 214 -10.11 -3.53 5.86
CA GLU A 214 -9.20 -4.55 6.36
C GLU A 214 -8.75 -4.30 7.80
N ASP A 215 -8.39 -3.06 8.13
CA ASP A 215 -8.01 -2.69 9.49
C ASP A 215 -9.18 -2.82 10.47
N GLU A 216 -10.40 -2.44 10.05
CA GLU A 216 -11.62 -2.64 10.83
C GLU A 216 -11.89 -4.14 11.08
N ARG A 217 -11.73 -4.99 10.05
CA ARG A 217 -11.86 -6.45 10.17
C ARG A 217 -10.84 -7.03 11.14
N ARG A 218 -9.58 -6.56 11.06
CA ARG A 218 -8.51 -6.94 11.98
C ARG A 218 -8.82 -6.50 13.41
N ALA A 219 -9.30 -5.28 13.60
CA ALA A 219 -9.68 -4.74 14.90
C ALA A 219 -10.82 -5.54 15.55
N VAL A 220 -11.81 -5.97 14.76
CA VAL A 220 -12.89 -6.86 15.23
C VAL A 220 -12.33 -8.22 15.67
N ALA A 221 -11.47 -8.85 14.85
CA ALA A 221 -10.86 -10.13 15.19
C ALA A 221 -10.01 -10.04 16.47
N ASP A 222 -9.23 -8.97 16.61
CA ASP A 222 -8.42 -8.69 17.79
C ASP A 222 -9.28 -8.45 19.04
N HIS A 223 -10.40 -7.74 18.90
CA HIS A 223 -11.37 -7.54 19.98
C HIS A 223 -11.94 -8.87 20.46
N ILE A 224 -12.32 -9.76 19.54
CA ILE A 224 -12.83 -11.09 19.87
C ILE A 224 -11.77 -11.93 20.58
N ARG A 225 -10.53 -11.93 20.08
CA ARG A 225 -9.39 -12.62 20.72
C ARG A 225 -9.21 -12.13 22.17
N ARG A 226 -9.07 -10.82 22.38
CA ARG A 226 -8.94 -10.23 23.72
C ARG A 226 -10.12 -10.58 24.63
N THR A 227 -11.34 -10.54 24.09
CA THR A 227 -12.56 -10.87 24.83
C THR A 227 -12.54 -12.32 25.30
N ILE A 228 -12.19 -13.29 24.44
CA ILE A 228 -12.09 -14.70 24.80
C ILE A 228 -10.98 -14.90 25.84
N THR A 229 -9.78 -14.38 25.58
CA THR A 229 -8.63 -14.51 26.48
C THR A 229 -8.94 -14.01 27.89
N SER A 230 -9.69 -12.90 28.01
CA SER A 230 -10.07 -12.34 29.32
C SER A 230 -10.89 -13.31 30.18
N THR A 231 -11.65 -14.23 29.58
CA THR A 231 -12.47 -15.20 30.31
C THR A 231 -11.68 -16.37 30.89
N GLY A 232 -10.47 -16.62 30.40
CA GLY A 232 -9.67 -17.80 30.75
C GLY A 232 -10.25 -19.14 30.25
N LEU A 233 -11.26 -19.10 29.38
CA LEU A 233 -11.85 -20.28 28.73
C LEU A 233 -11.09 -20.65 27.46
N THR A 234 -11.11 -21.92 27.10
CA THR A 234 -10.69 -22.35 25.77
C THR A 234 -11.68 -21.86 24.71
N GLN A 235 -11.21 -21.72 23.46
CA GLN A 235 -12.06 -21.31 22.34
C GLN A 235 -13.26 -22.27 22.14
N ARG A 236 -13.08 -23.59 22.41
CA ARG A 236 -14.14 -24.59 22.28
C ARG A 236 -15.23 -24.39 23.34
N GLU A 237 -14.85 -24.20 24.60
CA GLU A 237 -15.79 -23.92 25.69
C GLU A 237 -16.53 -22.61 25.44
N PHE A 238 -15.80 -21.57 25.03
CA PHE A 238 -16.39 -20.28 24.71
C PHE A 238 -17.38 -20.36 23.54
N ALA A 239 -17.04 -21.10 22.48
CA ALA A 239 -17.94 -21.34 21.34
C ALA A 239 -19.26 -21.97 21.78
N SER A 240 -19.21 -22.98 22.67
CA SER A 240 -20.39 -23.61 23.25
C SER A 240 -21.26 -22.61 24.01
N LEU A 241 -20.65 -21.76 24.87
CA LEU A 241 -21.38 -20.74 25.63
C LEU A 241 -21.97 -19.61 24.76
N VAL A 242 -21.33 -19.29 23.64
CA VAL A 242 -21.86 -18.32 22.65
C VAL A 242 -22.96 -18.96 21.81
N GLY A 243 -22.99 -20.29 21.69
CA GLY A 243 -23.93 -21.00 20.81
C GLY A 243 -23.51 -20.95 19.34
N THR A 244 -22.22 -21.17 19.06
CA THR A 244 -21.67 -21.34 17.71
C THR A 244 -20.69 -22.50 17.69
N SER A 245 -20.34 -23.00 16.49
CA SER A 245 -19.31 -24.04 16.38
C SER A 245 -17.90 -23.46 16.64
N PRO A 246 -16.95 -24.28 17.13
CA PRO A 246 -15.55 -23.88 17.25
C PRO A 246 -14.94 -23.43 15.91
N SER A 247 -15.29 -24.09 14.80
CA SER A 247 -14.83 -23.71 13.45
C SER A 247 -15.30 -22.30 13.06
N ARG A 248 -16.56 -21.96 13.31
CA ARG A 248 -17.11 -20.64 12.99
C ARG A 248 -16.57 -19.57 13.93
N LEU A 249 -16.36 -19.89 15.20
CA LEU A 249 -15.65 -18.97 16.10
C LEU A 249 -14.20 -18.75 15.64
N SER A 250 -13.54 -19.77 15.09
CA SER A 250 -12.20 -19.65 14.53
C SER A 250 -12.15 -18.65 13.38
N THR A 251 -13.11 -18.68 12.45
CA THR A 251 -13.16 -17.69 11.36
C THR A 251 -13.32 -16.25 11.84
N TYR A 252 -13.99 -16.03 12.97
CA TYR A 252 -14.10 -14.70 13.58
C TYR A 252 -12.79 -14.28 14.26
N VAL A 253 -12.13 -15.22 14.94
CA VAL A 253 -10.85 -15.01 15.62
C VAL A 253 -9.72 -14.71 14.64
N THR A 254 -9.70 -15.38 13.49
CA THR A 254 -8.72 -15.13 12.43
C THR A 254 -9.06 -13.91 11.58
N GLY A 255 -10.29 -13.38 11.71
CA GLY A 255 -10.77 -12.26 10.89
C GLY A 255 -11.10 -12.65 9.46
N SER A 256 -11.15 -13.94 9.10
CA SER A 256 -11.56 -14.37 7.76
C SER A 256 -13.03 -14.09 7.49
N VAL A 257 -13.85 -13.95 8.55
CA VAL A 257 -15.24 -13.52 8.47
C VAL A 257 -15.51 -12.49 9.56
N THR A 258 -16.10 -11.35 9.22
CA THR A 258 -16.63 -10.40 10.20
C THR A 258 -17.97 -10.93 10.75
N PRO A 259 -18.12 -11.14 12.07
CA PRO A 259 -19.40 -11.54 12.65
C PRO A 259 -20.46 -10.46 12.50
N SER A 260 -21.73 -10.87 12.42
CA SER A 260 -22.85 -9.91 12.47
C SER A 260 -22.90 -9.17 13.81
N ALA A 261 -23.52 -7.98 13.83
CA ALA A 261 -23.68 -7.20 15.06
C ALA A 261 -24.35 -7.99 16.20
N ALA A 262 -25.35 -8.82 15.87
CA ALA A 262 -26.02 -9.68 16.84
C ALA A 262 -25.07 -10.74 17.45
N MET A 263 -24.15 -11.28 16.64
CA MET A 263 -23.14 -12.24 17.12
C MET A 263 -22.10 -11.54 18.00
N MET A 264 -21.64 -10.34 17.64
CA MET A 264 -20.74 -9.52 18.48
C MET A 264 -21.35 -9.21 19.85
N LEU A 265 -22.62 -8.80 19.89
CA LEU A 265 -23.32 -8.57 21.16
C LEU A 265 -23.40 -9.84 22.01
N ARG A 266 -23.58 -11.01 21.38
CA ARG A 266 -23.63 -12.30 22.07
C ARG A 266 -22.27 -12.66 22.67
N ILE A 267 -21.19 -12.54 21.89
CA ILE A 267 -19.81 -12.75 22.33
C ILE A 267 -19.51 -11.89 23.58
N ASN A 268 -19.78 -10.59 23.50
CA ASN A 268 -19.53 -9.66 24.61
C ASN A 268 -20.36 -10.00 25.86
N ARG A 269 -21.64 -10.34 25.71
CA ARG A 269 -22.51 -10.73 26.84
C ARG A 269 -22.07 -12.06 27.46
N THR A 270 -21.69 -13.04 26.65
CA THR A 270 -21.19 -14.33 27.12
C THR A 270 -19.91 -14.15 27.91
N ALA A 271 -18.96 -13.36 27.41
CA ALA A 271 -17.73 -13.04 28.14
C ALA A 271 -18.01 -12.37 29.49
N LYS A 272 -18.90 -11.35 29.51
CA LYS A 272 -19.30 -10.68 30.75
C LYS A 272 -19.95 -11.63 31.76
N ARG A 273 -20.71 -12.63 31.31
CA ARG A 273 -21.29 -13.67 32.18
C ARG A 273 -20.23 -14.63 32.69
N ALA A 274 -19.33 -15.11 31.83
CA ALA A 274 -18.24 -16.00 32.21
C ALA A 274 -17.33 -15.37 33.27
N LEU A 275 -17.04 -14.08 33.16
CA LEU A 275 -16.27 -13.32 34.15
C LEU A 275 -16.98 -13.15 35.52
N ARG A 276 -18.32 -13.26 35.55
CA ARG A 276 -19.13 -13.11 36.78
C ARG A 276 -19.44 -14.45 37.44
N ALA A 277 -19.36 -15.54 36.69
CA ALA A 277 -19.61 -16.87 37.22
C ALA A 277 -18.41 -17.31 38.09
N PRO A 278 -18.64 -17.89 39.28
CA PRO A 278 -17.59 -18.57 40.02
C PRO A 278 -16.96 -19.64 39.12
N ARG A 279 -15.63 -19.68 39.06
CA ARG A 279 -14.92 -20.68 38.26
C ARG A 279 -15.34 -22.07 38.77
N PRO A 280 -15.89 -22.97 37.93
CA PRO A 280 -16.10 -24.34 38.36
C PRO A 280 -14.73 -24.96 38.72
N PRO A 281 -14.64 -25.73 39.83
CA PRO A 281 -13.39 -26.36 40.22
C PRO A 281 -12.87 -27.24 39.08
N ARG A 282 -11.54 -27.20 38.84
CA ARG A 282 -10.95 -28.04 37.81
C ARG A 282 -11.06 -29.51 38.27
N PRO A 283 -11.27 -30.47 37.36
CA PRO A 283 -11.38 -31.90 37.69
C PRO A 283 -10.18 -32.49 38.47
N ASN A 284 -9.06 -31.76 38.60
CA ASN A 284 -7.84 -32.21 39.28
C ASN A 284 -7.55 -31.52 40.64
N ASP A 285 -8.43 -30.64 41.14
CA ASP A 285 -8.20 -29.94 42.43
C ASP A 285 -8.77 -30.71 43.64
N SER A 286 -9.06 -32.02 43.50
CA SER A 286 -9.50 -32.90 44.59
C SER A 286 -8.50 -34.05 44.76
N ALA A 287 -7.40 -33.78 45.46
CA ALA A 287 -6.50 -34.79 46.01
C ALA A 287 -6.07 -34.35 47.41
#